data_AF-F9RI85-F1
#
_entry.id   AF-F9RI85-F1
#
_cell.length_a   1.000
_cell.length_b   1.000
_cell.length_c   1.000
_cell.angle_alpha   90.00
_cell.angle_beta   90.00
_cell.angle_gamma   90.00
#
_symmetry.space_group_name_H-M   'P 1'
#
loop_
_entity.id
_entity.type
_entity.pdbx_description
1 polymer ?
#
loop_
_entity_poly.entity_id
_entity_poly.type
_entity_poly.pdbx_seq_one_letter_code
_entity_poly.pdbx_strand_id
1 'polypeptide(L)' 'MTKEEFKAEYTKKGWTATTLAKRWGYSAPTRIHHIAVDPHKNPYMIDAVRGLPYIIKEKI' A
#
# COMPACT_ATOMS: atom_id res chain seq x y z
N MET A 1 9.44 -0.74 -9.81
CA MET A 1 8.43 0.00 -9.03
C MET A 1 9.14 0.92 -8.06
N THR A 2 9.14 2.22 -8.33
CA THR A 2 9.67 3.27 -7.45
C THR A 2 8.74 3.53 -6.27
N LYS A 3 9.19 4.35 -5.31
CA LYS A 3 8.38 4.82 -4.17
C LYS A 3 7.08 5.48 -4.62
N GLU A 4 7.15 6.29 -5.67
CA GLU A 4 6.00 7.04 -6.19
C GLU A 4 5.01 6.11 -6.86
N GLU A 5 5.49 5.15 -7.65
CA GLU A 5 4.65 4.12 -8.25
C GLU A 5 3.95 3.28 -7.19
N PHE A 6 4.66 2.85 -6.14
CA PHE A 6 4.08 2.09 -5.03
C PHE A 6 2.97 2.90 -4.33
N LYS A 7 3.22 4.20 -4.10
CA LYS A 7 2.24 5.12 -3.53
C LYS A 7 1.02 5.32 -4.44
N ALA A 8 1.25 5.50 -5.73
CA ALA A 8 0.19 5.68 -6.72
C ALA A 8 -0.71 4.43 -6.81
N GLU A 9 -0.13 3.23 -6.78
CA GLU A 9 -0.84 1.95 -6.94
C GLU A 9 -1.91 1.75 -5.86
N TYR A 10 -1.53 1.90 -4.58
CA TYR A 10 -2.49 1.76 -3.48
C TYR A 10 -3.46 2.95 -3.40
N THR A 11 -2.99 4.17 -3.71
CA THR A 11 -3.85 5.38 -3.68
C THR A 11 -4.93 5.33 -4.75
N LYS A 12 -4.60 4.84 -5.96
CA LYS A 12 -5.54 4.63 -7.07
C LYS A 12 -6.68 3.68 -6.69
N LYS A 13 -6.39 2.71 -5.81
CA LYS A 13 -7.37 1.75 -5.28
C LYS A 13 -8.13 2.28 -4.06
N GLY A 14 -7.91 3.54 -3.65
CA GLY A 14 -8.55 4.17 -2.49
C GLY A 14 -7.92 3.82 -1.15
N TRP A 15 -6.77 3.13 -1.14
CA TRP A 15 -6.05 2.81 0.09
C TRP A 15 -5.18 3.98 0.53
N THR A 16 -4.95 4.05 1.84
CA THR A 16 -3.98 4.98 2.45
C THR A 16 -2.91 4.15 3.16
N ALA A 17 -1.73 4.73 3.42
CA ALA A 17 -0.69 4.05 4.19
C ALA A 17 -1.21 3.54 5.56
N THR A 18 -2.14 4.28 6.18
CA THR A 18 -2.76 3.89 7.45
C THR A 18 -3.69 2.68 7.31
N THR A 19 -4.57 2.67 6.30
CA THR A 19 -5.48 1.51 6.09
C THR A 19 -4.73 0.29 5.58
N LEU A 20 -3.68 0.50 4.78
CA LEU A 20 -2.80 -0.55 4.31
C LEU A 20 -1.98 -1.16 5.46
N ALA A 21 -1.42 -0.32 6.34
CA ALA A 21 -0.73 -0.79 7.55
C ALA A 21 -1.64 -1.67 8.41
N LYS A 22 -2.86 -1.20 8.69
CA LYS A 22 -3.85 -1.99 9.45
C LYS A 22 -4.16 -3.33 8.77
N ARG A 23 -4.38 -3.35 7.46
CA ARG A 23 -4.67 -4.58 6.69
C ARG A 23 -3.52 -5.58 6.73
N TRP A 24 -2.28 -5.09 6.73
CA TRP A 24 -1.08 -5.93 6.76
C TRP A 24 -0.58 -6.23 8.19
N GLY A 25 -1.34 -5.83 9.22
CA GLY A 25 -0.99 -6.10 10.62
C GLY A 25 0.14 -5.21 11.18
N TYR A 26 0.45 -4.10 10.51
CA TYR A 26 1.42 -3.13 11.00
C TYR A 26 0.76 -2.09 11.91
N SER A 27 1.37 -1.85 13.06
CA SER A 27 0.90 -0.87 14.05
C SER A 27 1.04 0.58 13.59
N ALA A 28 1.95 0.86 12.64
CA ALA A 28 2.27 2.22 12.21
C ALA A 28 2.34 2.36 10.68
N PRO A 29 1.82 3.47 10.10
CA PRO A 29 1.90 3.75 8.66
C PRO A 29 3.33 4.01 8.18
N THR A 30 4.26 4.36 9.09
CA THR A 30 5.69 4.52 8.81
C THR A 30 6.31 3.26 8.21
N ARG A 31 5.83 2.07 8.58
CA ARG A 31 6.34 0.81 8.00
C ARG A 31 6.07 0.72 6.50
N ILE A 32 4.91 1.20 6.05
CA ILE A 32 4.55 1.27 4.62
C ILE A 32 5.46 2.26 3.89
N HIS A 33 5.76 3.41 4.51
CA HIS A 33 6.70 4.37 3.93
C HIS A 33 8.13 3.82 3.81
N HIS A 34 8.60 3.06 4.81
CA HIS A 34 9.89 2.36 4.71
C HIS A 34 9.89 1.33 3.59
N ILE A 35 8.84 0.49 3.48
CA ILE A 35 8.71 -0.49 2.38
C ILE A 35 8.68 0.21 1.01
N ALA A 36 8.04 1.37 0.90
CA ALA A 36 7.98 2.13 -0.35
C ALA A 36 9.34 2.73 -0.76
N VAL A 37 10.17 3.12 0.21
CA VAL A 37 11.50 3.73 -0.03
C VAL A 37 12.59 2.67 -0.21
N ASP A 38 12.42 1.48 0.37
CA ASP A 38 13.40 0.40 0.31
C ASP A 38 13.69 -0.04 -1.15
N PRO A 39 14.93 0.12 -1.64
CA PRO A 39 15.31 -0.30 -2.99
C PRO A 39 15.30 -1.82 -3.17
N HIS A 40 15.42 -2.59 -2.08
CA HIS A 40 15.37 -4.05 -2.05
C HIS A 40 14.02 -4.59 -1.57
N LYS A 41 12.96 -3.76 -1.66
CA LYS A 41 11.63 -4.14 -1.22
C LYS A 41 11.18 -5.47 -1.82
N ASN A 42 10.78 -6.36 -0.92
CA ASN A 42 10.44 -7.74 -1.24
C ASN A 42 9.35 -7.78 -2.34
N PRO A 43 9.53 -8.57 -3.42
CA PRO A 43 8.53 -8.75 -4.47
C PRO A 43 7.13 -9.10 -3.94
N TYR A 44 7.06 -9.82 -2.81
CA TYR A 44 5.80 -10.12 -2.13
C TYR A 44 5.00 -8.86 -1.77
N MET A 45 5.67 -7.78 -1.36
CA MET A 45 4.98 -6.52 -1.02
C MET A 45 4.44 -5.81 -2.26
N ILE A 46 5.12 -5.96 -3.40
CA ILE A 46 4.63 -5.42 -4.68
C ILE A 46 3.38 -6.17 -5.11
N ASP A 47 3.40 -7.49 -5.02
CA ASP A 47 2.25 -8.33 -5.34
C ASP A 47 1.06 -8.06 -4.40
N ALA A 48 1.33 -7.92 -3.09
CA ALA A 48 0.33 -7.57 -2.09
C ALA A 48 -0.38 -6.24 -2.40
N VAL A 49 0.32 -5.22 -2.90
CA VAL A 49 -0.32 -3.95 -3.33
C VAL A 49 -1.14 -4.14 -4.60
N ARG A 50 -0.64 -4.91 -5.56
CA ARG A 50 -1.36 -5.20 -6.82
C ARG A 50 -2.66 -5.96 -6.58
N GLY A 51 -2.63 -6.90 -5.63
CA GLY A 51 -3.78 -7.69 -5.18
C GLY A 51 -4.79 -6.95 -4.29
N LEU A 52 -4.56 -5.67 -3.96
CA LEU A 52 -5.53 -4.91 -3.18
C LEU A 52 -6.85 -4.74 -3.96
N PRO A 53 -8.01 -4.96 -3.33
CA PRO A 53 -9.29 -4.66 -3.94
C PRO A 53 -9.47 -3.14 -4.04
N TYR A 54 -10.29 -2.67 -4.98
CA TYR A 54 -10.68 -1.26 -5.03
C TYR A 54 -11.61 -0.98 -3.84
N ILE A 55 -11.25 -0.01 -3.00
CA ILE A 55 -12.19 0.55 -2.03
C ILE A 55 -13.13 1.46 -2.82
N ILE A 56 -14.14 0.84 -3.41
CA ILE A 56 -15.29 1.56 -3.91
C ILE A 56 -15.96 2.11 -2.66
N LYS A 57 -15.80 3.41 -2.38
CA LYS A 57 -16.66 4.05 -1.39
C LYS A 57 -18.07 3.98 -1.95
N GLU A 58 -18.81 2.96 -1.55
CA GLU A 58 -20.24 2.86 -1.81
C GLU A 58 -20.85 4.13 -1.19
N LYS A 59 -21.32 5.04 -2.05
CA LYS A 59 -22.15 6.17 -1.61
C LYS A 59 -23.45 5.54 -1.15
N ILE A 60 -23.61 5.38 0.17
CA ILE A 60 -24.92 5.25 0.81
C ILE A 60 -25.62 6.61 0.69
#